data_AF-Q2SF97-F1
#
_entry.id   AF-Q2SF97-F1
#
_cell.length_a   1.000
_cell.length_b   1.000
_cell.length_c   1.000
_cell.angle_alpha   90.00
_cell.angle_beta   90.00
_cell.angle_gamma   90.00
#
_symmetry.space_group_name_H-M   'P 1'
#
loop_
_entity.id
_entity.type
_entity.pdbx_description
1 polymer ?
#
loop_
_entity_poly.entity_id
_entity_poly.type
_entity_poly.pdbx_seq_one_letter_code
_entity_poly.pdbx_strand_id
1 'polypeptide(L)'
;MSEEKKLTRQEIYQRIRETSKDEYILSEMVRLGFWPDNSEKPTLSEAFIKKRTELQAALRELGQQQMLYSDPEKALKEMHKQRKQAALAKREETRRKRNEERFQRAQHWREVQAHQITYLGEGVSGGLEDATADEARLRSQNLPIINAAEELATAMGVTLNELRFLAYSKEVSKLSHYQQFAIAKKTGGVREISAPMPRMKRAQYWVLDNILAPLTLHEAAHGFVVERSIVSNAQPHVGKDVVINLDLKDFFPTVSYARIKGAFRHLGYSEQIATILGLLCSQPKTQEVEMDGQKWFVSEGERFLPQGAPTSPAISNVICRKLDRRLQSMAAKLGFTYTRYADDVTFSADGKSDDDVKRLLWRCRSIIKDEGFVVHPDKTRIMRKHRRQEVTGVVVNDKASVERKQLKRFRALLFQIDRDGPAGKSWGRGELFAAIDGFANYVAMVNPVKGVPLQQKVAQLKLKYGVKVKPSRVLALNKKRMRLKAAKGEAPREDWWQAQASAAPELEKTAEQVKEERKAEKAEQQTQAVPAASSADPAPVRTSTPVQSQQQAQPSAPAPEGESHAKTGWIMLAIGILIYLAMKMLG
;
A
#
# COMPACT_ATOMS: atom_id res chain seq x y z
N MET A 1 69.77 52.26 -34.58
CA MET A 1 70.02 52.30 -33.11
C MET A 1 68.67 52.28 -32.44
N SER A 2 68.32 51.18 -31.79
CA SER A 2 67.02 50.98 -31.15
C SER A 2 66.92 51.84 -29.88
N GLU A 3 65.94 52.74 -29.82
CA GLU A 3 65.58 53.46 -28.59
C GLU A 3 64.98 52.47 -27.58
N GLU A 4 65.79 52.01 -26.63
CA GLU A 4 65.32 51.19 -25.52
C GLU A 4 64.63 52.05 -24.45
N LYS A 5 63.46 51.57 -24.02
CA LYS A 5 62.59 52.15 -23.00
C LYS A 5 63.37 52.39 -21.70
N LYS A 6 63.47 53.65 -21.24
CA LYS A 6 64.05 54.00 -19.94
C LYS A 6 63.20 53.37 -18.82
N LEU A 7 63.79 52.44 -18.06
CA LEU A 7 63.17 51.84 -16.87
C LEU A 7 62.76 52.94 -15.89
N THR A 8 61.57 52.82 -15.32
CA THR A 8 61.12 53.72 -14.26
C THR A 8 61.94 53.52 -13.00
N ARG A 9 62.03 54.55 -12.16
CA ARG A 9 62.83 54.53 -10.93
C ARG A 9 62.47 53.34 -10.01
N GLN A 10 61.20 52.92 -9.98
CA GLN A 10 60.75 51.75 -9.22
C GLN A 10 61.26 50.43 -9.81
N GLU A 11 61.23 50.28 -11.13
CA GLU A 11 61.74 49.09 -11.82
C GLU A 11 63.26 48.95 -11.63
N ILE A 12 64.01 50.07 -11.62
CA ILE A 12 65.46 50.09 -11.32
C ILE A 12 65.72 49.59 -9.90
N TYR A 13 64.98 50.10 -8.90
CA TYR A 13 65.13 49.63 -7.52
C TYR A 13 64.74 48.16 -7.36
N GLN A 14 63.73 47.69 -8.09
CA GLN A 14 63.31 46.30 -8.06
C GLN A 14 64.37 45.38 -8.66
N ARG A 15 64.97 45.76 -9.79
CA ARG A 15 66.09 45.01 -10.42
C ARG A 15 67.33 44.95 -9.54
N ILE A 16 67.68 46.07 -8.89
CA ILE A 16 68.79 46.14 -7.92
C ILE A 16 68.50 45.25 -6.70
N ARG A 17 67.23 45.12 -6.30
CA ARG A 17 66.80 44.29 -5.18
C ARG A 17 66.81 42.79 -5.53
N GLU A 18 66.46 42.44 -6.76
CA GLU A 18 66.49 41.06 -7.26
C GLU A 18 67.92 40.55 -7.48
N THR A 19 68.83 41.43 -7.90
CA THR A 19 70.26 41.11 -8.09
C THR A 19 71.10 41.69 -6.94
N SER A 20 72.09 42.52 -7.26
CA SER A 20 72.79 43.41 -6.34
C SER A 20 73.09 44.72 -7.07
N LYS A 21 73.36 45.79 -6.31
CA LYS A 21 73.75 47.10 -6.88
C LYS A 21 74.94 46.98 -7.83
N ASP A 22 75.91 46.14 -7.49
CA ASP A 22 77.17 46.02 -8.24
C ASP A 22 77.00 45.19 -9.52
N GLU A 23 76.11 44.18 -9.51
CA GLU A 23 75.75 43.38 -10.69
C GLU A 23 74.84 44.16 -11.65
N TYR A 24 73.93 44.98 -11.11
CA TYR A 24 73.15 45.92 -11.90
C TYR A 24 74.03 46.98 -12.57
N ILE A 25 75.02 47.53 -11.85
CA ILE A 25 75.99 48.46 -12.41
C ILE A 25 76.86 47.79 -13.46
N LEU A 26 77.34 46.57 -13.22
CA LEU A 26 78.13 45.79 -14.19
C LEU A 26 77.34 45.51 -15.47
N SER A 27 76.07 45.06 -15.35
CA SER A 27 75.20 44.80 -16.50
C SER A 27 74.84 46.07 -17.29
N GLU A 28 74.64 47.22 -16.63
CA GLU A 28 74.47 48.50 -17.32
C GLU A 28 75.78 49.01 -17.94
N MET A 29 76.94 48.79 -17.31
CA MET A 29 78.25 49.15 -17.88
C MET A 29 78.58 48.33 -19.14
N VAL A 30 78.24 47.04 -19.15
CA VAL A 30 78.32 46.17 -20.34
C VAL A 30 77.32 46.63 -21.41
N ARG A 31 76.06 46.90 -21.04
CA ARG A 31 75.03 47.38 -21.98
C ARG A 31 75.39 48.72 -22.64
N LEU A 32 75.96 49.65 -21.88
CA LEU A 32 76.34 50.98 -22.35
C LEU A 32 77.72 51.01 -23.05
N GLY A 33 78.39 49.86 -23.17
CA GLY A 33 79.66 49.73 -23.89
C GLY A 33 80.89 50.28 -23.15
N PHE A 34 80.76 50.61 -21.87
CA PHE A 34 81.89 51.05 -21.02
C PHE A 34 82.78 49.89 -20.57
N TRP A 35 82.34 48.65 -20.80
CA TRP A 35 83.06 47.43 -20.44
C TRP A 35 83.04 46.45 -21.62
N PRO A 36 84.19 46.00 -22.16
CA PRO A 36 84.24 45.16 -23.35
C PRO A 36 83.84 43.72 -23.03
N ASP A 37 82.81 43.21 -23.70
CA ASP A 37 82.25 41.86 -23.49
C ASP A 37 83.06 40.74 -24.19
N ASN A 38 84.25 41.07 -24.74
CA ASN A 38 84.98 40.22 -25.69
C ASN A 38 86.40 39.83 -25.22
N SER A 39 86.52 39.33 -23.99
CA SER A 39 87.70 38.59 -23.54
C SER A 39 87.29 37.21 -23.05
N GLU A 40 87.78 36.15 -23.70
CA GLU A 40 87.49 34.73 -23.46
C GLU A 40 87.86 34.18 -22.05
N LYS A 41 88.14 35.06 -21.08
CA LYS A 41 88.30 34.70 -19.67
C LYS A 41 87.67 35.80 -18.81
N PRO A 42 86.72 35.48 -17.92
CA PRO A 42 86.16 36.48 -17.01
C PRO A 42 87.29 37.07 -16.17
N THR A 43 87.33 38.40 -16.05
CA THR A 43 88.25 39.04 -15.10
C THR A 43 87.90 38.55 -13.70
N LEU A 44 88.91 38.30 -12.85
CA LEU A 44 88.72 37.79 -11.47
C LEU A 44 87.57 38.52 -10.75
N SER A 45 87.47 39.82 -10.94
CA SER A 45 86.39 40.71 -10.48
C SER A 45 84.98 40.31 -10.92
N GLU A 46 84.74 39.96 -12.18
CA GLU A 46 83.41 39.56 -12.67
C GLU A 46 82.97 38.20 -12.11
N ALA A 47 83.89 37.24 -12.08
CA ALA A 47 83.63 35.92 -11.48
C ALA A 47 83.35 36.05 -9.97
N PHE A 48 84.05 36.96 -9.26
CA PHE A 48 83.78 37.28 -7.86
C PHE A 48 82.43 37.98 -7.67
N ILE A 49 82.04 38.91 -8.54
CA ILE A 49 80.76 39.61 -8.45
C ILE A 49 79.59 38.63 -8.65
N LYS A 50 79.64 37.78 -9.68
CA LYS A 50 78.62 36.73 -9.94
C LYS A 50 78.57 35.70 -8.81
N LYS A 51 79.71 35.21 -8.35
CA LYS A 51 79.74 34.24 -7.24
C LYS A 51 79.26 34.86 -5.92
N ARG A 52 79.52 36.15 -5.70
CA ARG A 52 79.02 36.88 -4.53
C ARG A 52 77.51 37.12 -4.63
N THR A 53 76.95 37.39 -5.81
CA THR A 53 75.50 37.55 -5.99
C THR A 53 74.76 36.23 -5.86
N GLU A 54 75.29 35.15 -6.43
CA GLU A 54 74.78 33.78 -6.20
C GLU A 54 74.82 33.41 -4.71
N LEU A 55 75.95 33.64 -4.04
CA LEU A 55 76.07 33.38 -2.60
C LEU A 55 75.15 34.27 -1.77
N GLN A 56 74.94 35.53 -2.15
CA GLN A 56 73.99 36.43 -1.50
C GLN A 56 72.53 36.03 -1.75
N ALA A 57 72.19 35.53 -2.93
CA ALA A 57 70.86 35.00 -3.24
C ALA A 57 70.61 33.72 -2.44
N ALA A 58 71.58 32.80 -2.40
CA ALA A 58 71.52 31.61 -1.57
C ALA A 58 71.43 31.95 -0.08
N LEU A 59 72.17 32.96 0.41
CA LEU A 59 72.07 33.46 1.79
C LEU A 59 70.71 34.10 2.09
N ARG A 60 70.10 34.80 1.13
CA ARG A 60 68.74 35.34 1.29
C ARG A 60 67.70 34.23 1.34
N GLU A 61 67.83 33.21 0.50
CA GLU A 61 66.94 32.05 0.46
C GLU A 61 67.07 31.22 1.75
N LEU A 62 68.30 30.91 2.17
CA LEU A 62 68.60 30.30 3.47
C LEU A 62 68.13 31.17 4.64
N GLY A 63 68.26 32.49 4.55
CA GLY A 63 67.78 33.43 5.57
C GLY A 63 66.25 33.51 5.64
N GLN A 64 65.55 33.39 4.52
CA GLN A 64 64.08 33.28 4.46
C GLN A 64 63.61 31.94 5.06
N GLN A 65 64.29 30.85 4.74
CA GLN A 65 64.06 29.54 5.38
C GLN A 65 64.35 29.61 6.88
N GLN A 66 65.45 30.23 7.29
CA GLN A 66 65.80 30.40 8.71
C GLN A 66 64.79 31.32 9.43
N MET A 67 64.22 32.34 8.77
CA MET A 67 63.15 33.16 9.34
C MET A 67 61.84 32.40 9.52
N LEU A 68 61.53 31.47 8.62
CA LEU A 68 60.42 30.51 8.77
C LEU A 68 60.59 29.62 10.02
N TYR A 69 61.83 29.32 10.41
CA TYR A 69 62.17 28.50 11.60
C TYR A 69 62.59 29.32 12.83
N SER A 70 62.83 30.63 12.72
CA SER A 70 63.27 31.49 13.83
C SER A 70 62.14 31.89 14.77
N ASP A 71 60.89 31.79 14.30
CA ASP A 71 59.67 32.02 15.08
C ASP A 71 58.87 30.71 15.17
N PRO A 72 59.25 29.82 16.11
CA PRO A 72 58.65 28.49 16.22
C PRO A 72 57.13 28.55 16.45
N GLU A 73 56.61 29.63 17.06
CA GLU A 73 55.18 29.82 17.28
C GLU A 73 54.43 30.08 15.97
N LYS A 74 54.97 30.92 15.07
CA LYS A 74 54.37 31.17 13.76
C LYS A 74 54.40 29.92 12.88
N ALA A 75 55.52 29.20 12.86
CA ALA A 75 55.65 27.95 12.12
C ALA A 75 54.63 26.89 12.59
N LEU A 76 54.48 26.71 13.91
CA LEU A 76 53.48 25.82 14.50
C LEU A 76 52.04 26.25 14.14
N LYS A 77 51.75 27.55 14.16
CA LYS A 77 50.43 28.09 13.80
C LYS A 77 50.09 27.84 12.33
N GLU A 78 51.05 27.99 11.42
CA GLU A 78 50.87 27.66 10.00
C GLU A 78 50.70 26.16 9.78
N MET A 79 51.50 25.32 10.44
CA MET A 79 51.31 23.86 10.41
C MET A 79 49.94 23.44 10.94
N HIS A 80 49.46 24.05 12.03
CA HIS A 80 48.11 23.83 12.56
C HIS A 80 47.03 24.26 11.58
N LYS A 81 47.20 25.41 10.91
CA LYS A 81 46.28 25.90 9.88
C LYS A 81 46.23 24.94 8.68
N GLN A 82 47.37 24.48 8.19
CA GLN A 82 47.47 23.50 7.09
C GLN A 82 46.85 22.16 7.49
N ARG A 83 47.18 21.62 8.67
CA ARG A 83 46.56 20.39 9.20
C ARG A 83 45.04 20.53 9.34
N LYS A 84 44.56 21.67 9.83
CA LYS A 84 43.13 21.97 9.95
C LYS A 84 42.47 22.02 8.57
N GLN A 85 43.08 22.67 7.59
CA GLN A 85 42.58 22.73 6.20
C GLN A 85 42.54 21.33 5.56
N ALA A 86 43.63 20.56 5.66
CA ALA A 86 43.68 19.19 5.16
C ALA A 86 42.66 18.28 5.86
N ALA A 87 42.46 18.44 7.17
CA ALA A 87 41.43 17.71 7.92
C ALA A 87 40.01 18.11 7.49
N LEU A 88 39.75 19.39 7.22
CA LEU A 88 38.46 19.86 6.70
C LEU A 88 38.20 19.33 5.29
N ALA A 89 39.17 19.41 4.38
CA ALA A 89 39.08 18.86 3.03
C ALA A 89 38.84 17.35 3.05
N LYS A 90 39.59 16.60 3.87
CA LYS A 90 39.39 15.15 4.04
C LYS A 90 38.01 14.81 4.62
N ARG A 91 37.52 15.60 5.59
CA ARG A 91 36.16 15.44 6.14
C ARG A 91 35.10 15.70 5.09
N GLU A 92 35.31 16.70 4.25
CA GLU A 92 34.40 17.06 3.17
C GLU A 92 34.38 15.99 2.07
N GLU A 93 35.54 15.50 1.63
CA GLU A 93 35.68 14.38 0.70
C GLU A 93 35.00 13.12 1.25
N THR A 94 35.23 12.81 2.53
CA THR A 94 34.57 11.68 3.22
C THR A 94 33.05 11.87 3.25
N ARG A 95 32.56 13.09 3.49
CA ARG A 95 31.13 13.41 3.48
C ARG A 95 30.54 13.28 2.08
N ARG A 96 31.23 13.78 1.04
CA ARG A 96 30.83 13.64 -0.38
C ARG A 96 30.73 12.15 -0.74
N LYS A 97 31.75 11.36 -0.42
CA LYS A 97 31.76 9.90 -0.65
C LYS A 97 30.63 9.18 0.07
N ARG A 98 30.36 9.48 1.35
CA ARG A 98 29.24 8.89 2.09
C ARG A 98 27.87 9.26 1.52
N ASN A 99 27.71 10.50 1.07
CA ASN A 99 26.46 10.96 0.44
C ASN A 99 26.24 10.23 -0.90
N GLU A 100 27.28 10.07 -1.71
CA GLU A 100 27.25 9.30 -2.96
C GLU A 100 26.93 7.82 -2.71
N GLU A 101 27.63 7.17 -1.77
CA GLU A 101 27.35 5.77 -1.39
C GLU A 101 25.91 5.59 -0.85
N ARG A 102 25.37 6.60 -0.16
CA ARG A 102 23.99 6.58 0.34
C ARG A 102 22.99 6.74 -0.81
N PHE A 103 23.29 7.61 -1.77
CA PHE A 103 22.50 7.83 -2.97
C PHE A 103 22.46 6.57 -3.85
N GLN A 104 23.62 5.95 -4.14
CA GLN A 104 23.69 4.71 -4.92
C GLN A 104 22.92 3.57 -4.24
N ARG A 105 23.07 3.42 -2.91
CA ARG A 105 22.27 2.45 -2.14
C ARG A 105 20.77 2.73 -2.23
N ALA A 106 20.36 3.99 -2.17
CA ALA A 106 18.96 4.38 -2.30
C ALA A 106 18.42 4.14 -3.72
N GLN A 107 19.22 4.38 -4.76
CA GLN A 107 18.87 4.07 -6.15
C GLN A 107 18.70 2.57 -6.37
N HIS A 108 19.68 1.77 -5.95
CA HIS A 108 19.61 0.31 -6.04
C HIS A 108 18.39 -0.23 -5.27
N TRP A 109 18.14 0.25 -4.06
CA TRP A 109 16.95 -0.14 -3.29
C TRP A 109 15.64 0.25 -4.00
N ARG A 110 15.59 1.41 -4.67
CA ARG A 110 14.43 1.83 -5.46
C ARG A 110 14.21 0.91 -6.65
N GLU A 111 15.25 0.50 -7.36
CA GLU A 111 15.18 -0.45 -8.48
C GLU A 111 14.66 -1.82 -8.02
N VAL A 112 15.17 -2.32 -6.89
CA VAL A 112 14.67 -3.56 -6.28
C VAL A 112 13.19 -3.44 -5.91
N GLN A 113 12.78 -2.36 -5.24
CA GLN A 113 11.38 -2.14 -4.84
C GLN A 113 10.44 -1.89 -6.03
N ALA A 114 10.95 -1.54 -7.21
CA ALA A 114 10.15 -1.34 -8.41
C ALA A 114 9.69 -2.67 -9.02
N HIS A 115 10.47 -3.75 -8.85
CA HIS A 115 10.21 -5.05 -9.49
C HIS A 115 9.91 -6.17 -8.47
N GLN A 116 10.31 -5.99 -7.20
CA GLN A 116 10.21 -7.03 -6.18
C GLN A 116 9.54 -6.54 -4.90
N ILE A 117 8.78 -7.44 -4.28
CA ILE A 117 8.25 -7.25 -2.93
C ILE A 117 9.11 -8.09 -1.98
N THR A 118 10.01 -7.44 -1.26
CA THR A 118 10.91 -8.10 -0.31
C THR A 118 10.32 -8.21 1.10
N TYR A 119 9.35 -7.36 1.44
CA TYR A 119 8.78 -7.31 2.78
C TYR A 119 7.30 -6.91 2.77
N LEU A 120 6.47 -7.70 3.46
CA LEU A 120 5.04 -7.49 3.64
C LEU A 120 4.62 -7.45 5.11
N GLY A 121 5.55 -7.58 6.05
CA GLY A 121 5.25 -7.62 7.48
C GLY A 121 5.94 -8.78 8.19
N GLU A 122 5.95 -8.70 9.52
CA GLU A 122 6.48 -9.74 10.39
C GLU A 122 5.65 -11.04 10.27
N GLY A 123 6.32 -12.20 10.30
CA GLY A 123 5.68 -13.52 10.21
C GLY A 123 5.13 -13.91 8.83
N VAL A 124 5.06 -12.99 7.85
CA VAL A 124 4.49 -13.26 6.52
C VAL A 124 5.48 -13.07 5.37
N SER A 125 6.63 -12.43 5.62
CA SER A 125 7.62 -12.13 4.57
C SER A 125 8.57 -13.30 4.26
N GLY A 126 8.53 -14.38 5.05
CA GLY A 126 9.35 -15.56 4.80
C GLY A 126 8.97 -16.23 3.48
N GLY A 127 9.95 -16.51 2.63
CA GLY A 127 9.74 -17.18 1.33
C GLY A 127 9.20 -16.29 0.21
N LEU A 128 9.19 -14.96 0.38
CA LEU A 128 8.83 -14.03 -0.70
C LEU A 128 9.81 -14.06 -1.88
N GLU A 129 11.02 -14.60 -1.70
CA GLU A 129 12.01 -14.79 -2.78
C GLU A 129 11.68 -16.01 -3.66
N ASP A 130 10.86 -16.94 -3.17
CA ASP A 130 10.49 -18.15 -3.88
C ASP A 130 9.33 -17.88 -4.86
N ALA A 131 9.72 -17.69 -6.12
CA ALA A 131 8.85 -17.52 -7.27
C ALA A 131 8.55 -18.83 -8.01
N THR A 132 8.93 -20.00 -7.48
CA THR A 132 8.77 -21.28 -8.17
C THR A 132 7.31 -21.77 -8.12
N ALA A 133 6.62 -21.74 -9.26
CA ALA A 133 5.25 -22.20 -9.40
C ALA A 133 5.18 -23.57 -10.08
N ASP A 134 4.16 -24.36 -9.73
CA ASP A 134 3.80 -25.60 -10.42
C ASP A 134 2.91 -25.25 -11.62
N GLU A 135 3.55 -24.88 -12.74
CA GLU A 135 2.84 -24.47 -13.95
C GLU A 135 1.98 -25.58 -14.54
N ALA A 136 2.41 -26.85 -14.44
CA ALA A 136 1.64 -27.98 -14.95
C ALA A 136 0.29 -28.09 -14.24
N ARG A 137 0.31 -27.91 -12.92
CA ARG A 137 -0.90 -27.91 -12.09
C ARG A 137 -1.80 -26.71 -12.34
N LEU A 138 -1.23 -25.53 -12.56
CA LEU A 138 -2.00 -24.34 -12.94
C LEU A 138 -2.69 -24.53 -14.30
N ARG A 139 -1.96 -25.03 -15.31
CA ARG A 139 -2.50 -25.34 -16.65
C ARG A 139 -3.64 -26.36 -16.59
N SER A 140 -3.48 -27.44 -15.82
CA SER A 140 -4.52 -28.48 -15.68
C SER A 140 -5.84 -27.97 -15.09
N GLN A 141 -5.81 -26.86 -14.37
CA GLN A 141 -6.97 -26.22 -13.75
C GLN A 141 -7.42 -24.96 -14.50
N ASN A 142 -6.82 -24.67 -15.66
CA ASN A 142 -7.05 -23.46 -16.47
C ASN A 142 -6.87 -22.16 -15.65
N LEU A 143 -5.82 -22.11 -14.83
CA LEU A 143 -5.47 -20.96 -13.99
C LEU A 143 -4.36 -20.13 -14.65
N PRO A 144 -4.32 -18.80 -14.40
CA PRO A 144 -3.26 -17.95 -14.91
C PRO A 144 -1.91 -18.34 -14.31
N ILE A 145 -0.88 -18.41 -15.15
CA ILE A 145 0.49 -18.64 -14.73
C ILE A 145 1.07 -17.28 -14.36
N ILE A 146 1.38 -17.12 -13.08
CA ILE A 146 1.90 -15.88 -12.49
C ILE A 146 3.04 -16.30 -11.59
N ASN A 147 4.25 -15.92 -11.97
CA ASN A 147 5.48 -16.35 -11.32
C ASN A 147 6.00 -15.25 -10.39
N ALA A 148 5.79 -13.98 -10.73
CA ALA A 148 6.28 -12.83 -9.98
C ALA A 148 5.19 -11.87 -9.50
N ALA A 149 5.45 -11.16 -8.39
CA ALA A 149 4.55 -10.15 -7.84
C ALA A 149 4.22 -9.01 -8.84
N GLU A 150 5.16 -8.66 -9.70
CA GLU A 150 4.96 -7.66 -10.77
C GLU A 150 3.96 -8.13 -11.83
N GLU A 151 4.05 -9.40 -12.25
CA GLU A 151 3.08 -10.01 -13.16
C GLU A 151 1.68 -10.04 -12.54
N LEU A 152 1.59 -10.37 -11.24
CA LEU A 152 0.32 -10.31 -10.50
C LEU A 152 -0.26 -8.90 -10.48
N ALA A 153 0.56 -7.89 -10.17
CA ALA A 153 0.14 -6.50 -10.14
C ALA A 153 -0.37 -6.04 -11.51
N THR A 154 0.36 -6.38 -12.57
CA THR A 154 0.02 -6.09 -13.96
C THR A 154 -1.28 -6.76 -14.37
N ALA A 155 -1.46 -8.05 -14.05
CA ALA A 155 -2.68 -8.79 -14.34
C ALA A 155 -3.90 -8.19 -13.62
N MET A 156 -3.71 -7.70 -12.39
CA MET A 156 -4.74 -6.99 -11.61
C MET A 156 -4.97 -5.53 -12.07
N GLY A 157 -4.08 -5.01 -12.93
CA GLY A 157 -3.97 -3.60 -13.34
C GLY A 157 -3.88 -2.64 -12.16
N VAL A 158 -3.07 -3.01 -11.18
CA VAL A 158 -2.61 -2.16 -10.08
C VAL A 158 -1.10 -2.02 -10.16
N THR A 159 -0.54 -0.96 -9.60
CA THR A 159 0.92 -0.84 -9.52
C THR A 159 1.46 -1.79 -8.45
N LEU A 160 2.73 -2.19 -8.56
CA LEU A 160 3.38 -3.04 -7.55
C LEU A 160 3.34 -2.39 -6.15
N ASN A 161 3.45 -1.06 -6.08
CA ASN A 161 3.32 -0.29 -4.84
C ASN A 161 1.91 -0.40 -4.25
N GLU A 162 0.87 -0.36 -5.07
CA GLU A 162 -0.50 -0.56 -4.61
C GLU A 162 -0.71 -2.00 -4.12
N LEU A 163 -0.22 -3.01 -4.85
CA LEU A 163 -0.29 -4.40 -4.43
C LEU A 163 0.41 -4.61 -3.08
N ARG A 164 1.64 -4.10 -2.96
CA ARG A 164 2.41 -4.09 -1.71
C ARG A 164 1.64 -3.41 -0.59
N PHE A 165 1.06 -2.23 -0.83
CA PHE A 165 0.26 -1.50 0.17
C PHE A 165 -0.98 -2.28 0.64
N LEU A 166 -1.68 -2.97 -0.27
CA LEU A 166 -2.85 -3.77 0.05
C LEU A 166 -2.50 -5.06 0.80
N ALA A 167 -1.38 -5.71 0.43
CA ALA A 167 -0.91 -6.92 1.06
C ALA A 167 -0.11 -6.68 2.35
N TYR A 168 0.33 -5.45 2.62
CA TYR A 168 1.15 -5.15 3.79
C TYR A 168 0.39 -5.40 5.10
N SER A 169 0.96 -6.24 5.97
CA SER A 169 0.48 -6.57 7.30
C SER A 169 1.20 -5.74 8.36
N LYS A 170 0.46 -4.95 9.13
CA LYS A 170 0.93 -4.23 10.32
C LYS A 170 0.11 -4.65 11.52
N GLU A 171 0.76 -4.79 12.66
CA GLU A 171 0.05 -4.90 13.93
C GLU A 171 -0.68 -3.60 14.27
N VAL A 172 0.00 -2.45 14.10
CA VAL A 172 -0.56 -1.13 14.38
C VAL A 172 -0.54 -0.25 13.12
N SER A 173 -1.71 0.29 12.75
CA SER A 173 -1.86 1.11 11.55
C SER A 173 -2.82 2.28 11.77
N LYS A 174 -2.62 3.39 11.06
CA LYS A 174 -3.58 4.51 10.99
C LYS A 174 -4.69 4.28 9.97
N LEU A 175 -4.54 3.26 9.12
CA LEU A 175 -5.43 2.94 8.02
C LEU A 175 -5.85 1.48 8.09
N SER A 176 -7.13 1.22 7.80
CA SER A 176 -7.68 -0.12 7.65
C SER A 176 -8.20 -0.33 6.22
N HIS A 177 -7.94 -1.51 5.66
CA HIS A 177 -8.49 -1.92 4.36
C HIS A 177 -9.92 -2.46 4.44
N TYR A 178 -10.46 -2.57 5.66
CA TYR A 178 -11.80 -3.08 5.94
C TYR A 178 -12.58 -2.09 6.81
N GLN A 179 -13.86 -1.95 6.47
CA GLN A 179 -14.84 -1.29 7.32
C GLN A 179 -15.59 -2.34 8.13
N GLN A 180 -15.49 -2.26 9.46
CA GLN A 180 -16.17 -3.17 10.37
C GLN A 180 -17.50 -2.57 10.85
N PHE A 181 -18.54 -3.39 10.91
CA PHE A 181 -19.82 -3.01 11.49
C PHE A 181 -20.60 -4.24 11.98
N ALA A 182 -21.46 -4.05 12.97
CA ALA A 182 -22.25 -5.13 13.56
C ALA A 182 -23.68 -5.16 13.00
N ILE A 183 -24.20 -6.36 12.77
CA ILE A 183 -25.62 -6.61 12.46
C ILE A 183 -26.21 -7.54 13.51
N ALA A 184 -27.42 -7.26 14.00
CA ALA A 184 -28.14 -8.15 14.91
C ALA A 184 -28.41 -9.53 14.26
N LYS A 185 -28.07 -10.61 14.97
CA LYS A 185 -28.44 -11.99 14.58
C LYS A 185 -29.93 -12.22 14.83
N LYS A 186 -30.55 -13.12 14.06
CA LYS A 186 -31.96 -13.53 14.25
C LYS A 186 -32.21 -14.20 15.60
N THR A 187 -31.20 -14.88 16.13
CA THR A 187 -31.25 -15.67 17.38
C THR A 187 -30.78 -14.89 18.60
N GLY A 188 -30.55 -13.58 18.48
CA GLY A 188 -29.89 -12.76 19.50
C GLY A 188 -28.38 -12.67 19.30
N GLY A 189 -27.78 -11.61 19.85
CA GLY A 189 -26.36 -11.26 19.68
C GLY A 189 -26.07 -10.50 18.37
N VAL A 190 -24.78 -10.26 18.13
CA VAL A 190 -24.29 -9.51 16.96
C VAL A 190 -23.46 -10.38 16.01
N ARG A 191 -23.52 -10.06 14.72
CA ARG A 191 -22.62 -10.55 13.67
C ARG A 191 -21.77 -9.38 13.22
N GLU A 192 -20.49 -9.47 13.52
CA GLU A 192 -19.49 -8.56 13.01
C GLU A 192 -19.25 -8.84 11.51
N ILE A 193 -19.28 -7.80 10.70
CA ILE A 193 -19.03 -7.85 9.27
C ILE A 193 -17.81 -6.97 8.99
N SER A 194 -16.85 -7.54 8.28
CA SER A 194 -15.65 -6.86 7.78
C SER A 194 -15.80 -6.69 6.27
N ALA A 195 -16.30 -5.53 5.84
CA ALA A 195 -16.49 -5.23 4.44
C ALA A 195 -15.23 -4.57 3.85
N PRO A 196 -14.62 -5.12 2.79
CA PRO A 196 -13.43 -4.53 2.19
C PRO A 196 -13.74 -3.17 1.57
N MET A 197 -12.82 -2.22 1.78
CA MET A 197 -12.83 -0.91 1.11
C MET A 197 -12.66 -1.07 -0.41
N PRO A 198 -13.05 -0.07 -1.23
CA PRO A 198 -13.12 -0.23 -2.69
C PRO A 198 -11.84 -0.73 -3.37
N ARG A 199 -10.65 -0.30 -2.91
CA ARG A 199 -9.35 -0.73 -3.46
C ARG A 199 -9.06 -2.21 -3.18
N MET A 200 -9.19 -2.63 -1.92
CA MET A 200 -9.08 -4.04 -1.52
C MET A 200 -10.14 -4.90 -2.23
N LYS A 201 -11.37 -4.40 -2.34
CA LYS A 201 -12.47 -5.09 -3.02
C LYS A 201 -12.20 -5.30 -4.52
N ARG A 202 -11.57 -4.34 -5.20
CA ARG A 202 -11.14 -4.47 -6.60
C ARG A 202 -10.15 -5.62 -6.75
N ALA A 203 -9.11 -5.64 -5.92
CA ALA A 203 -8.12 -6.72 -5.89
C ALA A 203 -8.78 -8.10 -5.67
N GLN A 204 -9.68 -8.17 -4.69
CA GLN A 204 -10.40 -9.41 -4.39
C GLN A 204 -11.38 -9.83 -5.51
N TYR A 205 -11.99 -8.91 -6.25
CA TYR A 205 -12.79 -9.28 -7.43
C TYR A 205 -11.94 -9.92 -8.52
N TRP A 206 -10.74 -9.38 -8.77
CA TRP A 206 -9.83 -9.99 -9.72
C TRP A 206 -9.46 -11.42 -9.31
N VAL A 207 -9.12 -11.65 -8.04
CA VAL A 207 -8.84 -12.99 -7.50
C VAL A 207 -10.05 -13.91 -7.61
N LEU A 208 -11.24 -13.41 -7.28
CA LEU A 208 -12.47 -14.18 -7.37
C LEU A 208 -12.73 -14.65 -8.80
N ASP A 209 -12.69 -13.74 -9.77
CA ASP A 209 -13.13 -14.03 -11.14
C ASP A 209 -12.07 -14.78 -11.97
N ASN A 210 -10.76 -14.53 -11.73
CA ASN A 210 -9.68 -15.17 -12.49
C ASN A 210 -9.08 -16.42 -11.85
N ILE A 211 -9.17 -16.56 -10.51
CA ILE A 211 -8.54 -17.68 -9.81
C ILE A 211 -9.58 -18.62 -9.19
N LEU A 212 -10.57 -18.08 -8.47
CA LEU A 212 -11.45 -18.91 -7.63
C LEU A 212 -12.69 -19.42 -8.36
N ALA A 213 -13.31 -18.59 -9.21
CA ALA A 213 -14.53 -18.92 -9.94
C ALA A 213 -14.34 -20.01 -11.01
N PRO A 214 -13.19 -20.11 -11.72
CA PRO A 214 -12.96 -21.20 -12.67
C PRO A 214 -12.79 -22.59 -12.03
N LEU A 215 -12.56 -22.65 -10.71
CA LEU A 215 -12.29 -23.92 -10.03
C LEU A 215 -13.52 -24.81 -9.97
N THR A 216 -13.34 -26.08 -10.30
CA THR A 216 -14.37 -27.10 -10.07
C THR A 216 -14.53 -27.36 -8.57
N LEU A 217 -15.72 -27.13 -8.03
CA LEU A 217 -16.04 -27.35 -6.62
C LEU A 217 -16.61 -28.76 -6.40
N HIS A 218 -16.67 -29.20 -5.14
CA HIS A 218 -17.24 -30.49 -4.80
C HIS A 218 -18.76 -30.49 -5.04
N GLU A 219 -19.31 -31.59 -5.58
CA GLU A 219 -20.73 -31.68 -5.94
C GLU A 219 -21.69 -31.58 -4.75
N ALA A 220 -21.24 -31.84 -3.54
CA ALA A 220 -22.04 -31.66 -2.33
C ALA A 220 -22.12 -30.19 -1.87
N ALA A 221 -21.32 -29.27 -2.42
CA ALA A 221 -21.32 -27.87 -2.03
C ALA A 221 -22.38 -27.09 -2.83
N HIS A 222 -23.38 -26.53 -2.15
CA HIS A 222 -24.43 -25.71 -2.77
C HIS A 222 -24.33 -24.23 -2.36
N GLY A 223 -23.72 -23.94 -1.21
CA GLY A 223 -23.54 -22.56 -0.74
C GLY A 223 -22.54 -21.80 -1.59
N PHE A 224 -22.92 -20.62 -2.06
CA PHE A 224 -22.05 -19.72 -2.85
C PHE A 224 -21.53 -20.29 -4.17
N VAL A 225 -22.20 -21.30 -4.71
CA VAL A 225 -21.86 -21.88 -6.02
C VAL A 225 -22.82 -21.30 -7.06
N VAL A 226 -22.28 -20.95 -8.22
CA VAL A 226 -23.07 -20.46 -9.36
C VAL A 226 -24.13 -21.51 -9.73
N GLU A 227 -25.34 -21.07 -10.06
CA GLU A 227 -26.51 -21.92 -10.39
C GLU A 227 -27.02 -22.83 -9.27
N ARG A 228 -26.42 -22.77 -8.08
CA ARG A 228 -26.92 -23.46 -6.89
C ARG A 228 -27.63 -22.48 -5.95
N SER A 229 -28.59 -23.02 -5.22
CA SER A 229 -29.44 -22.28 -4.30
C SER A 229 -29.83 -23.13 -3.10
N ILE A 230 -30.46 -22.49 -2.11
CA ILE A 230 -31.10 -23.19 -1.00
C ILE A 230 -32.10 -24.26 -1.46
N VAL A 231 -32.70 -24.10 -2.65
CA VAL A 231 -33.63 -25.09 -3.22
C VAL A 231 -32.86 -26.30 -3.72
N SER A 232 -31.78 -26.08 -4.49
CA SER A 232 -30.91 -27.17 -4.94
C SER A 232 -30.29 -27.94 -3.77
N ASN A 233 -30.01 -27.27 -2.65
CA ASN A 233 -29.49 -27.89 -1.44
C ASN A 233 -30.56 -28.72 -0.72
N ALA A 234 -31.80 -28.24 -0.69
CA ALA A 234 -32.92 -28.91 -0.04
C ALA A 234 -33.45 -30.11 -0.85
N GLN A 235 -33.36 -30.07 -2.17
CA GLN A 235 -33.98 -31.05 -3.07
C GLN A 235 -33.57 -32.52 -2.80
N PRO A 236 -32.29 -32.86 -2.53
CA PRO A 236 -31.89 -34.24 -2.22
C PRO A 236 -32.49 -34.80 -0.92
N HIS A 237 -33.00 -33.93 -0.05
CA HIS A 237 -33.52 -34.28 1.28
C HIS A 237 -35.05 -34.33 1.32
N VAL A 238 -35.72 -34.10 0.19
CA VAL A 238 -37.19 -34.11 0.12
C VAL A 238 -37.74 -35.53 0.33
N GLY A 239 -38.79 -35.66 1.14
CA GLY A 239 -39.48 -36.93 1.36
C GLY A 239 -38.81 -37.89 2.34
N LYS A 240 -37.68 -37.51 2.94
CA LYS A 240 -36.84 -38.41 3.75
C LYS A 240 -37.36 -38.62 5.16
N ASP A 241 -37.26 -39.85 5.67
CA ASP A 241 -37.78 -40.17 7.02
C ASP A 241 -37.06 -39.42 8.16
N VAL A 242 -35.77 -39.10 7.97
CA VAL A 242 -34.98 -38.28 8.88
C VAL A 242 -34.11 -37.28 8.12
N VAL A 243 -34.05 -36.05 8.63
CA VAL A 243 -33.18 -34.95 8.17
C VAL A 243 -32.39 -34.42 9.37
N ILE A 244 -31.09 -34.24 9.22
CA ILE A 244 -30.17 -33.85 10.27
C ILE A 244 -29.36 -32.65 9.78
N ASN A 245 -29.41 -31.54 10.51
CA ASN A 245 -28.62 -30.36 10.20
C ASN A 245 -27.60 -30.11 11.30
N LEU A 246 -26.38 -29.76 10.89
CA LEU A 246 -25.29 -29.33 11.76
C LEU A 246 -24.77 -27.98 11.26
N ASP A 247 -24.57 -27.04 12.17
CA ASP A 247 -24.00 -25.72 11.90
C ASP A 247 -22.54 -25.72 12.36
N LEU A 248 -21.62 -25.20 11.55
CA LEU A 248 -20.23 -25.01 11.94
C LEU A 248 -20.06 -23.69 12.69
N LYS A 249 -19.49 -23.75 13.90
CA LYS A 249 -19.22 -22.57 14.73
C LYS A 249 -18.14 -21.72 14.09
N ASP A 250 -18.37 -20.40 14.04
CA ASP A 250 -17.42 -19.38 13.57
C ASP A 250 -16.71 -19.78 12.26
N PHE A 251 -17.49 -20.26 11.29
CA PHE A 251 -17.00 -20.91 10.08
C PHE A 251 -15.92 -20.12 9.31
N PHE A 252 -16.18 -18.84 9.04
CA PHE A 252 -15.21 -17.98 8.33
C PHE A 252 -13.97 -17.66 9.20
N PRO A 253 -14.11 -17.18 10.45
CA PRO A 253 -12.96 -16.98 11.34
C PRO A 253 -12.08 -18.23 11.59
N THR A 254 -12.66 -19.43 11.54
CA THR A 254 -11.93 -20.70 11.69
C THR A 254 -10.94 -20.97 10.55
N VAL A 255 -11.11 -20.28 9.41
CA VAL A 255 -10.19 -20.38 8.28
C VAL A 255 -9.05 -19.37 8.46
N SER A 256 -7.92 -19.84 8.99
CA SER A 256 -6.71 -19.02 9.22
C SER A 256 -5.96 -18.69 7.92
N TYR A 257 -5.12 -17.65 7.99
CA TYR A 257 -4.24 -17.24 6.90
C TYR A 257 -3.35 -18.36 6.38
N ALA A 258 -2.81 -19.20 7.27
CA ALA A 258 -2.01 -20.36 6.85
C ALA A 258 -2.80 -21.31 5.94
N ARG A 259 -4.08 -21.56 6.23
CA ARG A 259 -4.96 -22.38 5.38
C ARG A 259 -5.27 -21.69 4.06
N ILE A 260 -5.46 -20.37 4.06
CA ILE A 260 -5.72 -19.59 2.85
C ILE A 260 -4.50 -19.62 1.93
N LYS A 261 -3.30 -19.30 2.46
CA LYS A 261 -2.03 -19.41 1.73
C LYS A 261 -1.81 -20.82 1.21
N GLY A 262 -2.00 -21.83 2.07
CA GLY A 262 -1.88 -23.24 1.70
C GLY A 262 -2.84 -23.66 0.59
N ALA A 263 -4.05 -23.08 0.54
CA ALA A 263 -4.98 -23.32 -0.56
C ALA A 263 -4.44 -22.80 -1.89
N PHE A 264 -3.86 -21.59 -1.94
CA PHE A 264 -3.25 -21.06 -3.17
C PHE A 264 -1.99 -21.84 -3.58
N ARG A 265 -1.14 -22.24 -2.64
CA ARG A 265 -0.01 -23.14 -2.93
C ARG A 265 -0.48 -24.47 -3.50
N HIS A 266 -1.54 -25.04 -2.94
CA HIS A 266 -2.14 -26.27 -3.45
C HIS A 266 -2.78 -26.09 -4.82
N LEU A 267 -3.07 -24.88 -5.29
CA LEU A 267 -3.48 -24.67 -6.68
C LEU A 267 -2.29 -24.69 -7.65
N GLY A 268 -1.06 -24.50 -7.15
CA GLY A 268 0.18 -24.49 -7.93
C GLY A 268 0.93 -23.16 -7.90
N TYR A 269 0.43 -22.13 -7.19
CA TYR A 269 1.14 -20.86 -7.06
C TYR A 269 2.38 -20.97 -6.16
N SER A 270 3.40 -20.18 -6.48
CA SER A 270 4.62 -20.05 -5.68
C SER A 270 4.37 -19.52 -4.27
N GLU A 271 5.35 -19.66 -3.37
CA GLU A 271 5.25 -19.14 -2.00
C GLU A 271 5.04 -17.61 -1.99
N GLN A 272 5.72 -16.89 -2.88
CA GLN A 272 5.55 -15.44 -3.05
C GLN A 272 4.09 -15.08 -3.40
N ILE A 273 3.54 -15.68 -4.45
CA ILE A 273 2.19 -15.36 -4.92
C ILE A 273 1.13 -15.83 -3.94
N ALA A 274 1.27 -17.02 -3.35
CA ALA A 274 0.34 -17.53 -2.37
C ALA A 274 0.30 -16.66 -1.10
N THR A 275 1.43 -16.11 -0.68
CA THR A 275 1.54 -15.15 0.43
C THR A 275 0.76 -13.87 0.12
N ILE A 276 0.99 -13.26 -1.03
CA ILE A 276 0.30 -12.03 -1.45
C ILE A 276 -1.21 -12.27 -1.55
N LEU A 277 -1.65 -13.34 -2.24
CA LEU A 277 -3.06 -13.69 -2.37
C LEU A 277 -3.72 -13.99 -1.02
N GLY A 278 -3.00 -14.68 -0.13
CA GLY A 278 -3.43 -14.95 1.24
C GLY A 278 -3.64 -13.67 2.04
N LEU A 279 -2.75 -12.68 1.92
CA LEU A 279 -2.85 -11.39 2.61
C LEU A 279 -4.01 -10.55 2.08
N LEU A 280 -4.20 -10.52 0.75
CA LEU A 280 -5.34 -9.86 0.11
C LEU A 280 -6.69 -10.47 0.52
N CYS A 281 -6.73 -11.78 0.77
CA CYS A 281 -7.97 -12.51 1.08
C CYS A 281 -8.21 -12.76 2.57
N SER A 282 -7.35 -12.21 3.44
CA SER A 282 -7.47 -12.37 4.90
C SER A 282 -7.43 -11.01 5.61
N GLN A 283 -7.83 -11.02 6.87
CA GLN A 283 -7.91 -9.85 7.75
C GLN A 283 -7.66 -10.33 9.19
N PRO A 284 -6.85 -9.63 10.00
CA PRO A 284 -6.76 -9.92 11.44
C PRO A 284 -8.04 -9.48 12.16
N LYS A 285 -8.24 -9.85 13.42
CA LYS A 285 -9.20 -9.09 14.22
C LYS A 285 -8.60 -7.71 14.46
N THR A 286 -9.40 -6.64 14.45
CA THR A 286 -8.86 -5.29 14.56
C THR A 286 -9.73 -4.48 15.50
N GLN A 287 -9.10 -3.79 16.45
CA GLN A 287 -9.75 -2.83 17.33
C GLN A 287 -9.44 -1.41 16.88
N GLU A 288 -10.46 -0.56 16.81
CA GLU A 288 -10.29 0.89 16.62
C GLU A 288 -10.05 1.53 17.98
N VAL A 289 -8.91 2.23 18.12
CA VAL A 289 -8.49 2.93 19.34
C VAL A 289 -8.16 4.38 18.97
N GLU A 290 -8.61 5.33 19.79
CA GLU A 290 -8.24 6.73 19.66
C GLU A 290 -7.14 7.06 20.68
N MET A 291 -5.99 7.55 20.21
CA MET A 291 -4.85 7.96 21.04
C MET A 291 -4.27 9.25 20.48
N ASP A 292 -4.03 10.24 21.35
CA ASP A 292 -3.50 11.57 20.99
C ASP A 292 -4.28 12.27 19.87
N GLY A 293 -5.62 12.15 19.90
CA GLY A 293 -6.52 12.69 18.87
C GLY A 293 -6.37 12.03 17.49
N GLN A 294 -5.68 10.87 17.41
CA GLN A 294 -5.50 10.10 16.19
C GLN A 294 -6.16 8.73 16.31
N LYS A 295 -6.79 8.30 15.22
CA LYS A 295 -7.39 6.97 15.11
C LYS A 295 -6.34 5.94 14.72
N TRP A 296 -6.30 4.85 15.46
CA TRP A 296 -5.43 3.72 15.27
C TRP A 296 -6.24 2.43 15.15
N PHE A 297 -5.73 1.52 14.35
CA PHE A 297 -6.25 0.18 14.13
C PHE A 297 -5.20 -0.80 14.63
N VAL A 298 -5.52 -1.48 15.73
CA VAL A 298 -4.64 -2.45 16.38
C VAL A 298 -5.13 -3.86 16.06
N SER A 299 -4.25 -4.67 15.47
CA SER A 299 -4.53 -6.05 15.09
C SER A 299 -4.40 -6.97 16.30
N GLU A 300 -5.35 -7.89 16.45
CA GLU A 300 -5.39 -8.89 17.49
C GLU A 300 -5.35 -10.29 16.88
N GLY A 301 -4.35 -11.08 17.27
CA GLY A 301 -4.23 -12.49 16.88
C GLY A 301 -4.00 -12.74 15.39
N GLU A 302 -4.28 -13.96 14.96
CA GLU A 302 -4.03 -14.39 13.59
C GLU A 302 -5.04 -13.81 12.58
N ARG A 303 -4.58 -13.66 11.34
CA ARG A 303 -5.43 -13.31 10.20
C ARG A 303 -6.35 -14.48 9.83
N PHE A 304 -7.59 -14.18 9.47
CA PHE A 304 -8.59 -15.16 9.08
C PHE A 304 -9.41 -14.67 7.88
N LEU A 305 -10.31 -15.51 7.39
CA LEU A 305 -11.21 -15.23 6.29
C LEU A 305 -12.34 -14.27 6.72
N PRO A 306 -12.41 -13.02 6.21
CA PRO A 306 -13.37 -12.03 6.71
C PRO A 306 -14.80 -12.29 6.25
N GLN A 307 -15.77 -12.03 7.13
CA GLN A 307 -17.19 -12.02 6.79
C GLN A 307 -17.53 -10.71 6.06
N GLY A 308 -17.61 -10.76 4.73
CA GLY A 308 -17.95 -9.58 3.91
C GLY A 308 -17.08 -9.38 2.67
N ALA A 309 -15.93 -10.05 2.59
CA ALA A 309 -15.12 -10.05 1.38
C ALA A 309 -15.74 -10.93 0.27
N PRO A 310 -15.62 -10.52 -1.00
CA PRO A 310 -16.17 -11.27 -2.12
C PRO A 310 -15.44 -12.60 -2.38
N THR A 311 -14.19 -12.76 -1.95
CA THR A 311 -13.40 -13.99 -2.11
C THR A 311 -13.70 -15.04 -1.04
N SER A 312 -14.04 -14.61 0.18
CA SER A 312 -14.29 -15.50 1.33
C SER A 312 -15.22 -16.68 1.02
N PRO A 313 -16.38 -16.48 0.38
CA PRO A 313 -17.27 -17.59 0.09
C PRO A 313 -16.64 -18.67 -0.80
N ALA A 314 -15.92 -18.26 -1.86
CA ALA A 314 -15.29 -19.19 -2.78
C ALA A 314 -14.10 -19.92 -2.14
N ILE A 315 -13.24 -19.21 -1.40
CA ILE A 315 -12.12 -19.81 -0.66
C ILE A 315 -12.61 -20.86 0.34
N SER A 316 -13.70 -20.56 1.06
CA SER A 316 -14.28 -21.51 2.02
C SER A 316 -14.68 -22.84 1.35
N ASN A 317 -15.22 -22.80 0.14
CA ASN A 317 -15.56 -24.01 -0.61
C ASN A 317 -14.33 -24.78 -1.11
N VAL A 318 -13.27 -24.08 -1.53
CA VAL A 318 -12.00 -24.71 -1.91
C VAL A 318 -11.41 -25.47 -0.72
N ILE A 319 -11.39 -24.84 0.45
CA ILE A 319 -10.85 -25.42 1.70
C ILE A 319 -11.69 -26.60 2.18
N CYS A 320 -13.03 -26.50 2.09
CA CYS A 320 -13.93 -27.59 2.47
C CYS A 320 -13.93 -28.78 1.50
N ARG A 321 -13.21 -28.75 0.37
CA ARG A 321 -13.22 -29.84 -0.61
C ARG A 321 -12.83 -31.20 0.01
N LYS A 322 -11.84 -31.23 0.90
CA LYS A 322 -11.43 -32.47 1.60
C LYS A 322 -12.48 -32.92 2.63
N LEU A 323 -13.01 -31.97 3.40
CA LEU A 323 -14.13 -32.19 4.33
C LEU A 323 -15.33 -32.82 3.60
N ASP A 324 -15.74 -32.23 2.48
CA ASP A 324 -16.91 -32.67 1.71
C ASP A 324 -16.72 -34.09 1.17
N ARG A 325 -15.54 -34.43 0.65
CA ARG A 325 -15.22 -35.80 0.20
C ARG A 325 -15.33 -36.82 1.32
N ARG A 326 -14.77 -36.51 2.50
CA ARG A 326 -14.80 -37.41 3.67
C ARG A 326 -16.22 -37.59 4.19
N LEU A 327 -16.99 -36.49 4.32
CA LEU A 327 -18.37 -36.53 4.79
C LEU A 327 -19.30 -37.24 3.80
N GLN A 328 -19.19 -36.95 2.50
CA GLN A 328 -19.96 -37.64 1.46
C GLN A 328 -19.68 -39.14 1.47
N SER A 329 -18.41 -39.54 1.51
CA SER A 329 -18.02 -40.96 1.52
C SER A 329 -18.52 -41.68 2.78
N MET A 330 -18.46 -41.00 3.93
CA MET A 330 -18.96 -41.52 5.20
C MET A 330 -20.49 -41.66 5.20
N ALA A 331 -21.19 -40.64 4.68
CA ALA A 331 -22.65 -40.65 4.54
C ALA A 331 -23.11 -41.78 3.60
N ALA A 332 -22.50 -41.91 2.43
CA ALA A 332 -22.81 -42.96 1.46
C ALA A 332 -22.68 -44.37 2.09
N LYS A 333 -21.59 -44.64 2.83
CA LYS A 333 -21.38 -45.93 3.52
C LYS A 333 -22.43 -46.22 4.60
N LEU A 334 -23.00 -45.19 5.22
CA LEU A 334 -24.06 -45.32 6.23
C LEU A 334 -25.48 -45.26 5.62
N GLY A 335 -25.60 -45.04 4.30
CA GLY A 335 -26.88 -44.88 3.61
C GLY A 335 -27.56 -43.53 3.89
N PHE A 336 -26.77 -42.45 4.04
CA PHE A 336 -27.25 -41.08 4.15
C PHE A 336 -26.89 -40.28 2.89
N THR A 337 -27.79 -39.38 2.50
CA THR A 337 -27.53 -38.31 1.53
C THR A 337 -26.90 -37.12 2.25
N TYR A 338 -25.91 -36.47 1.65
CA TYR A 338 -25.19 -35.33 2.23
C TYR A 338 -25.19 -34.13 1.28
N THR A 339 -25.41 -32.94 1.83
CA THR A 339 -25.18 -31.65 1.17
C THR A 339 -24.60 -30.64 2.16
N ARG A 340 -23.94 -29.59 1.64
CA ARG A 340 -23.43 -28.46 2.42
C ARG A 340 -23.80 -27.14 1.78
N TYR A 341 -24.38 -26.26 2.59
CA TYR A 341 -24.63 -24.86 2.24
C TYR A 341 -23.84 -23.95 3.17
N ALA A 342 -22.66 -23.51 2.71
CA ALA A 342 -21.71 -22.75 3.53
C ALA A 342 -21.32 -23.52 4.80
N ASP A 343 -21.74 -23.03 5.97
CA ASP A 343 -21.56 -23.59 7.31
C ASP A 343 -22.64 -24.59 7.72
N ASP A 344 -23.78 -24.64 7.01
CA ASP A 344 -24.88 -25.59 7.27
C ASP A 344 -24.62 -26.91 6.53
N VAL A 345 -24.46 -27.99 7.28
CA VAL A 345 -24.24 -29.35 6.79
C VAL A 345 -25.52 -30.15 7.02
N THR A 346 -26.06 -30.74 5.95
CA THR A 346 -27.32 -31.48 6.00
C THR A 346 -27.11 -32.95 5.61
N PHE A 347 -27.70 -33.85 6.39
CA PHE A 347 -27.80 -35.28 6.09
C PHE A 347 -29.26 -35.71 6.07
N SER A 348 -29.60 -36.72 5.27
CA SER A 348 -30.93 -37.34 5.31
C SER A 348 -30.91 -38.81 4.92
N ALA A 349 -31.88 -39.58 5.40
CA ALA A 349 -32.02 -40.98 5.04
C ALA A 349 -33.44 -41.50 5.30
N ASP A 350 -33.72 -42.69 4.76
CA ASP A 350 -34.96 -43.45 4.94
C ASP A 350 -34.70 -44.67 5.83
N GLY A 351 -35.69 -45.04 6.66
CA GLY A 351 -35.63 -46.26 7.49
C GLY A 351 -34.48 -46.35 8.51
N LYS A 352 -33.87 -45.24 8.92
CA LYS A 352 -32.71 -45.24 9.85
C LYS A 352 -33.12 -45.19 11.32
N SER A 353 -32.50 -46.08 12.11
CA SER A 353 -32.65 -46.16 13.56
C SER A 353 -32.00 -44.96 14.27
N ASP A 354 -32.25 -44.82 15.58
CA ASP A 354 -31.55 -43.81 16.39
C ASP A 354 -30.05 -44.11 16.52
N ASP A 355 -29.66 -45.38 16.53
CA ASP A 355 -28.24 -45.77 16.65
C ASP A 355 -27.46 -45.48 15.36
N ASP A 356 -28.10 -45.60 14.19
CA ASP A 356 -27.52 -45.16 12.91
C ASP A 356 -27.24 -43.64 12.93
N VAL A 357 -28.18 -42.87 13.46
CA VAL A 357 -28.05 -41.40 13.59
C VAL A 357 -26.94 -41.04 14.58
N LYS A 358 -26.85 -41.72 15.73
CA LYS A 358 -25.74 -41.52 16.68
C LYS A 358 -24.40 -41.85 16.05
N ARG A 359 -24.30 -42.96 15.31
CA ARG A 359 -23.09 -43.38 14.60
C ARG A 359 -22.67 -42.35 13.54
N LEU A 360 -23.62 -41.82 12.77
CA LEU A 360 -23.38 -40.72 11.82
C LEU A 360 -22.83 -39.49 12.54
N LEU A 361 -23.51 -39.01 13.58
CA LEU A 361 -23.12 -37.80 14.31
C LEU A 361 -21.73 -37.91 14.95
N TRP A 362 -21.41 -39.07 15.53
CA TRP A 362 -20.10 -39.31 16.12
C TRP A 362 -18.99 -39.25 15.06
N ARG A 363 -19.14 -39.97 13.94
CA ARG A 363 -18.17 -39.94 12.84
C ARG A 363 -18.06 -38.56 12.20
N CYS A 364 -19.19 -37.88 12.01
CA CYS A 364 -19.26 -36.55 11.45
C CYS A 364 -18.48 -35.54 12.31
N ARG A 365 -18.70 -35.53 13.64
CA ARG A 365 -17.95 -34.67 14.57
C ARG A 365 -16.45 -34.94 14.54
N SER A 366 -16.03 -36.21 14.46
CA SER A 366 -14.62 -36.57 14.31
C SER A 366 -14.03 -36.00 13.03
N ILE A 367 -14.67 -36.22 11.89
CA ILE A 367 -14.20 -35.73 10.58
C ILE A 367 -14.12 -34.20 10.58
N ILE A 368 -15.16 -33.51 11.07
CA ILE A 368 -15.20 -32.04 11.14
C ILE A 368 -14.05 -31.50 12.00
N LYS A 369 -13.78 -32.13 13.15
CA LYS A 369 -12.67 -31.77 14.04
C LYS A 369 -11.31 -31.97 13.35
N ASP A 370 -11.11 -33.11 12.69
CA ASP A 370 -9.86 -33.42 11.97
C ASP A 370 -9.57 -32.42 10.83
N GLU A 371 -10.63 -31.88 10.20
CA GLU A 371 -10.51 -30.88 9.14
C GLU A 371 -10.40 -29.43 9.69
N GLY A 372 -10.24 -29.30 11.01
CA GLY A 372 -9.99 -28.04 11.69
C GLY A 372 -11.23 -27.16 11.86
N PHE A 373 -12.42 -27.76 11.91
CA PHE A 373 -13.69 -27.06 12.17
C PHE A 373 -14.34 -27.55 13.46
N VAL A 374 -15.29 -26.78 13.98
CA VAL A 374 -16.02 -27.12 15.21
C VAL A 374 -17.51 -27.11 14.93
N VAL A 375 -18.21 -28.16 15.34
CA VAL A 375 -19.68 -28.22 15.30
C VAL A 375 -20.24 -27.31 16.39
N HIS A 376 -21.23 -26.49 16.04
CA HIS A 376 -21.94 -25.69 17.02
C HIS A 376 -22.78 -26.60 17.95
N PRO A 377 -22.56 -26.57 19.26
CA PRO A 377 -23.19 -27.53 20.19
C PRO A 377 -24.72 -27.43 20.17
N ASP A 378 -25.25 -26.21 20.21
CA ASP A 378 -26.70 -25.98 20.39
C ASP A 378 -27.51 -25.92 19.08
N LYS A 379 -26.86 -26.04 17.92
CA LYS A 379 -27.52 -25.88 16.62
C LYS A 379 -27.63 -27.17 15.82
N THR A 380 -27.29 -28.31 16.43
CA THR A 380 -27.56 -29.60 15.82
C THR A 380 -29.06 -29.89 15.90
N ARG A 381 -29.70 -30.18 14.77
CA ARG A 381 -31.14 -30.47 14.71
C ARG A 381 -31.40 -31.79 14.01
N ILE A 382 -32.14 -32.68 14.67
CA ILE A 382 -32.59 -33.97 14.12
C ILE A 382 -34.10 -33.89 13.94
N MET A 383 -34.57 -34.01 12.71
CA MET A 383 -35.96 -33.82 12.33
C MET A 383 -36.49 -35.10 11.69
N ARG A 384 -37.42 -35.77 12.38
CA ARG A 384 -38.11 -36.97 11.91
C ARG A 384 -39.37 -36.60 11.12
N LYS A 385 -39.83 -37.49 10.24
CA LYS A 385 -40.97 -37.31 9.33
C LYS A 385 -42.25 -36.75 9.96
N HIS A 386 -42.54 -37.14 11.21
CA HIS A 386 -43.73 -36.68 11.95
C HIS A 386 -43.64 -35.21 12.41
N ARG A 387 -42.47 -34.58 12.32
CA ARG A 387 -42.25 -33.16 12.60
C ARG A 387 -41.88 -32.43 11.32
N ARG A 388 -41.94 -31.09 11.37
CA ARG A 388 -41.43 -30.26 10.28
C ARG A 388 -39.94 -30.52 10.08
N GLN A 389 -39.57 -30.87 8.86
CA GLN A 389 -38.20 -30.97 8.40
C GLN A 389 -37.89 -29.74 7.54
N GLU A 390 -36.75 -29.10 7.81
CA GLU A 390 -36.31 -27.92 7.06
C GLU A 390 -34.83 -28.00 6.71
N VAL A 391 -34.48 -27.59 5.49
CA VAL A 391 -33.11 -27.46 5.02
C VAL A 391 -32.92 -26.04 4.52
N THR A 392 -32.00 -25.28 5.11
CA THR A 392 -31.73 -23.88 4.73
C THR A 392 -33.00 -22.98 4.68
N GLY A 393 -34.00 -23.28 5.51
CA GLY A 393 -35.28 -22.56 5.56
C GLY A 393 -36.36 -23.02 4.58
N VAL A 394 -36.09 -24.05 3.78
CA VAL A 394 -37.06 -24.72 2.91
C VAL A 394 -37.61 -25.95 3.63
N VAL A 395 -38.94 -26.09 3.66
CA VAL A 395 -39.61 -27.28 4.21
C VAL A 395 -39.50 -28.44 3.21
N VAL A 396 -39.09 -29.62 3.67
CA VAL A 396 -38.75 -30.77 2.81
C VAL A 396 -39.55 -32.05 3.08
N ASN A 397 -40.54 -32.02 3.98
CA ASN A 397 -41.32 -33.22 4.35
C ASN A 397 -41.83 -34.04 3.17
N ASP A 398 -42.54 -33.41 2.22
CA ASP A 398 -43.09 -34.09 1.03
C ASP A 398 -42.59 -33.45 -0.28
N LYS A 399 -42.53 -32.12 -0.29
CA LYS A 399 -42.05 -31.31 -1.42
C LYS A 399 -41.41 -30.04 -0.91
N ALA A 400 -40.49 -29.48 -1.69
CA ALA A 400 -39.93 -28.16 -1.41
C ALA A 400 -41.07 -27.12 -1.27
N SER A 401 -41.18 -26.55 -0.08
CA SER A 401 -42.23 -25.58 0.25
C SER A 401 -41.73 -24.55 1.24
N VAL A 402 -42.39 -23.40 1.26
CA VAL A 402 -42.24 -22.39 2.31
C VAL A 402 -43.11 -22.79 3.52
N GLU A 403 -42.73 -22.33 4.71
CA GLU A 403 -43.49 -22.54 5.94
C GLU A 403 -44.95 -22.09 5.79
N ARG A 404 -45.89 -22.99 6.12
CA ARG A 404 -47.33 -22.77 5.97
C ARG A 404 -47.83 -21.54 6.75
N LYS A 405 -47.34 -21.35 7.98
CA LYS A 405 -47.72 -20.20 8.82
C LYS A 405 -47.28 -18.87 8.20
N GLN A 406 -46.05 -18.83 7.70
CA GLN A 406 -45.51 -17.65 7.04
C GLN A 406 -46.27 -17.32 5.75
N LEU A 407 -46.58 -18.35 4.93
CA LEU A 407 -47.34 -18.19 3.70
C LEU A 407 -48.79 -17.72 3.96
N LYS A 408 -49.45 -18.24 5.01
CA LYS A 408 -50.78 -17.78 5.43
C LYS A 408 -50.76 -16.32 5.84
N ARG A 409 -49.77 -15.91 6.65
CA ARG A 409 -49.60 -14.50 7.07
C ARG A 409 -49.34 -13.59 5.86
N PHE A 410 -48.56 -14.04 4.90
CA PHE A 410 -48.28 -13.28 3.68
C PHE A 410 -49.53 -13.07 2.82
N ARG A 411 -50.33 -14.13 2.60
CA ARG A 411 -51.60 -14.03 1.87
C ARG A 411 -52.58 -13.09 2.56
N ALA A 412 -52.68 -13.18 3.89
CA ALA A 412 -53.52 -12.26 4.68
C ALA A 412 -53.06 -10.80 4.52
N LEU A 413 -51.74 -10.55 4.53
CA LEU A 413 -51.19 -9.21 4.29
C LEU A 413 -51.57 -8.69 2.89
N LEU A 414 -51.38 -9.48 1.83
CA LEU A 414 -51.73 -9.05 0.48
C LEU A 414 -53.23 -8.75 0.34
N PHE A 415 -54.09 -9.59 0.93
CA PHE A 415 -55.54 -9.36 0.97
C PHE A 415 -55.88 -8.05 1.70
N GLN A 416 -55.25 -7.82 2.85
CA GLN A 416 -55.44 -6.60 3.62
C GLN A 416 -54.96 -5.35 2.89
N ILE A 417 -53.84 -5.41 2.16
CA ILE A 417 -53.37 -4.28 1.34
C ILE A 417 -54.35 -4.01 0.20
N ASP A 418 -54.93 -5.05 -0.38
CA ASP A 418 -55.93 -4.89 -1.44
C ASP A 418 -57.21 -4.23 -0.93
N ARG A 419 -57.68 -4.64 0.26
CA ARG A 419 -58.94 -4.16 0.87
C ARG A 419 -58.81 -2.81 1.58
N ASP A 420 -57.81 -2.67 2.45
CA ASP A 420 -57.68 -1.54 3.39
C ASP A 420 -56.63 -0.50 2.94
N GLY A 421 -55.85 -0.83 1.92
CA GLY A 421 -54.68 -0.04 1.52
C GLY A 421 -53.38 -0.42 2.23
N PRO A 422 -52.24 0.12 1.77
CA PRO A 422 -50.92 -0.19 2.30
C PRO A 422 -50.57 0.53 3.62
N ALA A 423 -51.35 1.54 4.02
CA ALA A 423 -51.06 2.34 5.21
C ALA A 423 -51.04 1.49 6.49
N GLY A 424 -50.01 1.68 7.33
CA GLY A 424 -49.83 0.93 8.59
C GLY A 424 -49.46 -0.55 8.44
N LYS A 425 -49.31 -1.06 7.20
CA LYS A 425 -48.92 -2.45 6.93
C LYS A 425 -47.40 -2.56 6.80
N SER A 426 -46.83 -3.68 7.25
CA SER A 426 -45.39 -3.95 7.13
C SER A 426 -45.09 -5.43 6.85
N TRP A 427 -43.97 -5.67 6.16
CA TRP A 427 -43.42 -7.01 5.98
C TRP A 427 -41.90 -6.95 6.10
N GLY A 428 -41.34 -7.65 7.08
CA GLY A 428 -39.89 -7.64 7.31
C GLY A 428 -39.37 -6.26 7.73
N ARG A 429 -38.13 -5.94 7.34
CA ARG A 429 -37.46 -4.67 7.62
C ARG A 429 -37.22 -3.96 6.28
N GLY A 430 -37.92 -2.86 6.02
CA GLY A 430 -37.76 -2.09 4.79
C GLY A 430 -39.07 -1.54 4.22
N GLU A 431 -38.98 -1.04 3.00
CA GLU A 431 -40.13 -0.55 2.24
C GLU A 431 -41.09 -1.72 1.90
N LEU A 432 -42.38 -1.51 2.14
CA LEU A 432 -43.41 -2.55 2.09
C LEU A 432 -43.44 -3.26 0.74
N PHE A 433 -43.53 -2.52 -0.37
CA PHE A 433 -43.69 -3.09 -1.70
C PHE A 433 -42.44 -3.84 -2.17
N ALA A 434 -41.25 -3.34 -1.84
CA ALA A 434 -40.01 -4.06 -2.06
C ALA A 434 -39.95 -5.37 -1.24
N ALA A 435 -40.39 -5.34 0.01
CA ALA A 435 -40.34 -6.50 0.89
C ALA A 435 -41.33 -7.61 0.49
N ILE A 436 -42.57 -7.26 0.13
CA ILE A 436 -43.56 -8.23 -0.35
C ILE A 436 -43.16 -8.83 -1.70
N ASP A 437 -42.56 -8.03 -2.58
CA ASP A 437 -42.05 -8.47 -3.88
C ASP A 437 -40.90 -9.46 -3.73
N GLY A 438 -39.93 -9.15 -2.85
CA GLY A 438 -38.85 -10.06 -2.52
C GLY A 438 -39.35 -11.39 -1.94
N PHE A 439 -40.36 -11.36 -1.07
CA PHE A 439 -40.94 -12.59 -0.52
C PHE A 439 -41.75 -13.38 -1.56
N ALA A 440 -42.51 -12.72 -2.45
CA ALA A 440 -43.20 -13.41 -3.54
C ALA A 440 -42.22 -14.11 -4.49
N ASN A 441 -41.11 -13.45 -4.84
CA ASN A 441 -40.02 -14.04 -5.63
C ASN A 441 -39.36 -15.23 -4.91
N TYR A 442 -39.15 -15.13 -3.60
CA TYR A 442 -38.67 -16.24 -2.78
C TYR A 442 -39.63 -17.44 -2.81
N VAL A 443 -40.94 -17.20 -2.65
CA VAL A 443 -41.95 -18.27 -2.75
C VAL A 443 -41.94 -18.90 -4.15
N ALA A 444 -41.82 -18.10 -5.21
CA ALA A 444 -41.74 -18.60 -6.58
C ALA A 444 -40.49 -19.44 -6.84
N MET A 445 -39.34 -19.05 -6.26
CA MET A 445 -38.11 -19.84 -6.32
C MET A 445 -38.26 -21.22 -5.66
N VAL A 446 -38.94 -21.30 -4.50
CA VAL A 446 -39.11 -22.55 -3.75
C VAL A 446 -40.26 -23.41 -4.30
N ASN A 447 -41.38 -22.77 -4.68
CA ASN A 447 -42.58 -23.42 -5.16
C ASN A 447 -43.27 -22.54 -6.22
N PRO A 448 -42.92 -22.71 -7.51
CA PRO A 448 -43.43 -21.87 -8.60
C PRO A 448 -44.97 -21.84 -8.67
N VAL A 449 -45.62 -22.99 -8.48
CA VAL A 449 -47.08 -23.15 -8.55
C VAL A 449 -47.79 -22.21 -7.56
N LYS A 450 -47.26 -22.06 -6.33
CA LYS A 450 -47.82 -21.15 -5.32
C LYS A 450 -47.29 -19.72 -5.44
N GLY A 451 -46.08 -19.54 -5.98
CA GLY A 451 -45.40 -18.24 -6.03
C GLY A 451 -45.83 -17.35 -7.18
N VAL A 452 -46.05 -17.90 -8.38
CA VAL A 452 -46.47 -17.13 -9.57
C VAL A 452 -47.77 -16.35 -9.32
N PRO A 453 -48.84 -16.93 -8.74
CA PRO A 453 -50.05 -16.16 -8.42
C PRO A 453 -49.80 -15.03 -7.42
N LEU A 454 -48.84 -15.19 -6.49
CA LEU A 454 -48.49 -14.16 -5.51
C LEU A 454 -47.70 -13.02 -6.16
N GLN A 455 -46.80 -13.32 -7.10
CA GLN A 455 -46.09 -12.31 -7.90
C GLN A 455 -47.07 -11.47 -8.70
N GLN A 456 -48.03 -12.12 -9.37
CA GLN A 456 -49.10 -11.44 -10.10
C GLN A 456 -49.92 -10.52 -9.18
N LYS A 457 -50.30 -11.00 -7.99
CA LYS A 457 -51.04 -10.18 -7.02
C LYS A 457 -50.22 -8.98 -6.54
N VAL A 458 -48.93 -9.16 -6.25
CA VAL A 458 -48.05 -8.05 -5.88
C VAL A 458 -47.90 -7.04 -7.02
N ALA A 459 -47.77 -7.50 -8.27
CA ALA A 459 -47.72 -6.62 -9.43
C ALA A 459 -49.01 -5.79 -9.61
N GLN A 460 -50.18 -6.42 -9.43
CA GLN A 460 -51.48 -5.73 -9.43
C GLN A 460 -51.56 -4.67 -8.32
N LEU A 461 -51.12 -4.99 -7.10
CA LEU A 461 -51.12 -4.02 -5.99
C LEU A 461 -50.15 -2.85 -6.25
N LYS A 462 -48.98 -3.11 -6.82
CA LYS A 462 -48.04 -2.04 -7.23
C LYS A 462 -48.67 -1.11 -8.26
N LEU A 463 -49.40 -1.66 -9.23
CA LEU A 463 -50.13 -0.87 -10.24
C LEU A 463 -51.26 -0.05 -9.60
N LYS A 464 -52.08 -0.69 -8.76
CA LYS A 464 -53.21 -0.08 -8.05
C LYS A 464 -52.80 1.13 -7.22
N TYR A 465 -51.66 1.05 -6.53
CA TYR A 465 -51.16 2.10 -5.64
C TYR A 465 -50.04 2.95 -6.27
N GLY A 466 -49.86 2.91 -7.59
CA GLY A 466 -48.95 3.79 -8.32
C GLY A 466 -47.48 3.71 -7.88
N VAL A 467 -47.03 2.55 -7.40
CA VAL A 467 -45.69 2.38 -6.81
C VAL A 467 -44.64 2.41 -7.92
N LYS A 468 -44.02 3.58 -8.12
CA LYS A 468 -42.84 3.71 -8.98
C LYS A 468 -41.67 2.97 -8.32
N VAL A 469 -41.24 1.87 -8.94
CA VAL A 469 -40.03 1.15 -8.52
C VAL A 469 -38.84 2.10 -8.70
N LYS A 470 -38.27 2.59 -7.60
CA LYS A 470 -37.03 3.37 -7.65
C LYS A 470 -35.96 2.50 -8.35
N PRO A 471 -35.29 2.97 -9.42
CA PRO A 471 -34.24 2.21 -10.05
C PRO A 471 -33.03 2.17 -9.11
N SER A 472 -32.99 1.17 -8.22
CA SER A 472 -31.76 0.70 -7.57
C SER A 472 -30.74 0.14 -8.58
N ARG A 473 -31.09 0.14 -9.87
CA ARG A 473 -30.30 -0.24 -11.03
C ARG A 473 -28.95 0.45 -11.06
N VAL A 474 -28.83 1.75 -10.77
CA VAL A 474 -27.56 2.49 -10.95
C VAL A 474 -26.47 1.97 -10.02
N LEU A 475 -26.76 1.78 -8.72
CA LEU A 475 -25.77 1.24 -7.77
C LEU A 475 -25.43 -0.22 -8.07
N ALA A 476 -26.42 -1.05 -8.43
CA ALA A 476 -26.20 -2.43 -8.81
C ALA A 476 -25.38 -2.56 -10.10
N LEU A 477 -25.68 -1.74 -11.11
CA LEU A 477 -24.94 -1.64 -12.37
C LEU A 477 -23.52 -1.15 -12.11
N ASN A 478 -23.33 -0.14 -11.25
CA ASN A 478 -22.00 0.34 -10.87
C ASN A 478 -21.17 -0.74 -10.18
N LYS A 479 -21.76 -1.52 -9.26
CA LYS A 479 -21.07 -2.66 -8.63
C LYS A 479 -20.74 -3.75 -9.66
N LYS A 480 -21.67 -4.09 -10.55
CA LYS A 480 -21.44 -5.07 -11.63
C LYS A 480 -20.35 -4.61 -12.59
N ARG A 481 -20.38 -3.34 -12.99
CA ARG A 481 -19.36 -2.71 -13.85
C ARG A 481 -17.99 -2.69 -13.16
N MET A 482 -17.93 -2.32 -11.87
CA MET A 482 -16.70 -2.37 -11.09
C MET A 482 -16.11 -3.79 -11.07
N ARG A 483 -16.92 -4.81 -10.81
CA ARG A 483 -16.47 -6.21 -10.81
C ARG A 483 -15.96 -6.64 -12.20
N LEU A 484 -16.73 -6.36 -13.26
CA LEU A 484 -16.34 -6.73 -14.63
C LEU A 484 -15.03 -6.06 -15.07
N LYS A 485 -14.85 -4.78 -14.76
CA LYS A 485 -13.61 -4.06 -15.03
C LYS A 485 -12.46 -4.60 -14.19
N ALA A 486 -12.69 -4.83 -12.89
CA ALA A 486 -11.70 -5.41 -12.00
C ALA A 486 -11.23 -6.79 -12.47
N ALA A 487 -12.13 -7.65 -12.95
CA ALA A 487 -11.79 -8.96 -13.51
C ALA A 487 -10.86 -8.85 -14.74
N LYS A 488 -11.00 -7.79 -15.55
CA LYS A 488 -10.12 -7.49 -16.69
C LYS A 488 -8.82 -6.76 -16.32
N GLY A 489 -8.63 -6.43 -15.04
CA GLY A 489 -7.53 -5.56 -14.60
C GLY A 489 -7.76 -4.07 -14.87
N GLU A 490 -8.89 -3.67 -15.45
CA GLU A 490 -9.14 -2.26 -15.77
C GLU A 490 -9.50 -1.42 -14.54
N ALA A 491 -9.19 -0.12 -14.59
CA ALA A 491 -9.60 0.83 -13.57
C ALA A 491 -11.14 1.03 -13.58
N PRO A 492 -11.84 1.01 -12.42
CA PRO A 492 -13.29 1.14 -12.39
C PRO A 492 -13.83 2.42 -13.03
N ARG A 493 -13.07 3.52 -12.95
CA ARG A 493 -13.36 4.87 -13.47
C ARG A 493 -12.07 5.54 -13.96
N GLU A 494 -12.19 6.60 -14.74
CA GLU A 494 -11.04 7.35 -15.30
C GLU A 494 -10.26 8.10 -14.22
N ASP A 495 -10.97 8.68 -13.26
CA ASP A 495 -10.45 9.40 -12.08
C ASP A 495 -10.02 8.46 -10.94
N TRP A 496 -9.81 7.17 -11.22
CA TRP A 496 -9.47 6.20 -10.18
C TRP A 496 -8.04 6.43 -9.69
N TRP A 497 -7.90 6.68 -8.39
CA TRP A 497 -6.60 6.85 -7.75
C TRP A 497 -5.69 5.64 -8.01
N GLN A 498 -4.45 5.91 -8.40
CA GLN A 498 -3.37 4.93 -8.55
C GLN A 498 -2.17 5.35 -7.71
N ALA A 499 -1.43 4.39 -7.17
CA ALA A 499 -0.24 4.71 -6.39
C ALA A 499 0.85 5.26 -7.31
N GLN A 500 1.29 6.49 -7.04
CA GLN A 500 2.41 7.10 -7.73
C GLN A 500 3.71 6.35 -7.40
N ALA A 501 4.65 6.35 -8.35
CA ALA A 501 6.00 5.87 -8.09
C ALA A 501 6.67 6.74 -7.01
N SER A 502 7.48 6.13 -6.15
CA SER A 502 8.29 6.89 -5.20
C SER A 502 9.21 7.85 -5.96
N ALA A 503 9.38 9.07 -5.45
CA ALA A 503 10.32 10.05 -5.99
C ALA A 503 11.73 9.45 -6.10
N ALA A 504 12.49 9.92 -7.08
CA ALA A 504 13.89 9.53 -7.21
C ALA A 504 14.65 10.00 -5.96
N PRO A 505 15.55 9.19 -5.39
CA PRO A 505 16.48 9.71 -4.41
C PRO A 505 17.26 10.86 -5.06
N GLU A 506 17.48 11.93 -4.31
CA GLU A 506 18.31 13.05 -4.72
C GLU A 506 19.65 12.95 -4.01
N LEU A 507 20.73 13.29 -4.72
CA LEU A 507 22.05 13.32 -4.12
C LEU A 507 22.12 14.48 -3.12
N GLU A 508 22.28 14.17 -1.83
CA GLU A 508 22.46 15.18 -0.80
C GLU A 508 23.77 15.94 -1.05
N LYS A 509 23.68 17.16 -1.56
CA LYS A 509 24.84 18.00 -1.84
C LYS A 509 25.42 18.57 -0.54
N THR A 510 26.75 18.68 -0.48
CA THR A 510 27.43 19.35 0.64
C THR A 510 27.22 20.87 0.58
N ALA A 511 27.34 21.57 1.71
CA ALA A 511 27.19 23.03 1.77
C ALA A 511 28.19 23.77 0.88
N GLU A 512 29.34 23.15 0.59
CA GLU A 512 30.35 23.67 -0.33
C GLU A 512 29.95 23.42 -1.78
N GLN A 513 29.46 22.23 -2.13
CA GLN A 513 28.88 21.96 -3.46
C GLN A 513 27.71 22.89 -3.79
N VAL A 514 26.81 23.16 -2.83
CA VAL A 514 25.71 24.11 -3.04
C VAL A 514 26.22 25.54 -3.25
N LYS A 515 27.34 25.92 -2.63
CA LYS A 515 27.99 27.22 -2.85
C LYS A 515 28.70 27.27 -4.21
N GLU A 516 29.34 26.19 -4.62
CA GLU A 516 30.01 26.05 -5.91
C GLU A 516 28.99 26.11 -7.05
N GLU A 517 27.88 25.38 -6.96
CA GLU A 517 26.79 25.42 -7.94
C GLU A 517 26.14 26.80 -8.02
N ARG A 518 25.82 27.43 -6.88
CA ARG A 518 25.29 28.81 -6.89
C ARG A 518 26.27 29.83 -7.48
N LYS A 519 27.58 29.57 -7.37
CA LYS A 519 28.60 30.40 -8.02
C LYS A 519 28.64 30.13 -9.53
N ALA A 520 28.54 28.87 -9.95
CA ALA A 520 28.49 28.47 -11.35
C ALA A 520 27.22 28.99 -12.05
N GLU A 521 26.04 28.85 -11.43
CA GLU A 521 24.76 29.38 -11.94
C GLU A 521 24.80 30.91 -12.10
N LYS A 522 25.40 31.62 -11.14
CA LYS A 522 25.60 33.08 -11.25
C LYS A 522 26.58 33.46 -12.35
N ALA A 523 27.62 32.66 -12.56
CA ALA A 523 28.57 32.88 -13.65
C ALA A 523 27.91 32.61 -15.02
N GLU A 524 27.10 31.56 -15.16
CA GLU A 524 26.34 31.27 -16.38
C GLU A 524 25.30 32.36 -16.69
N GLN A 525 24.58 32.85 -15.68
CA GLN A 525 23.64 33.97 -15.83
C GLN A 525 24.35 35.28 -16.23
N GLN A 526 25.57 35.51 -15.75
CA GLN A 526 26.39 36.65 -16.19
C GLN A 526 26.94 36.46 -17.60
N THR A 527 27.14 35.22 -18.05
CA THR A 527 27.64 34.92 -19.40
C THR A 527 26.51 35.05 -20.45
N GLN A 528 25.27 34.80 -20.07
CA GLN A 528 24.08 35.00 -20.93
C GLN A 528 23.56 36.45 -20.94
N ALA A 529 24.01 37.30 -20.04
CA ALA A 529 23.66 38.72 -19.98
C ALA A 529 24.77 39.60 -20.59
N VAL A 530 24.95 39.54 -21.90
CA VAL A 530 25.67 40.58 -22.67
C VAL A 530 24.66 41.27 -23.60
N PRO A 531 24.41 42.59 -23.46
CA PRO A 531 23.39 43.27 -24.24
C PRO A 531 23.93 43.66 -25.62
N ALA A 532 23.14 43.37 -26.66
CA ALA A 532 23.24 44.04 -27.94
C ALA A 532 22.84 45.51 -27.78
N ALA A 533 23.75 46.44 -28.06
CA ALA A 533 23.43 47.86 -28.22
C ALA A 533 24.32 48.48 -29.30
N SER A 534 23.69 48.98 -30.37
CA SER A 534 24.02 50.26 -31.03
C SER A 534 23.30 50.40 -32.37
N SER A 535 22.22 51.18 -32.40
CA SER A 535 21.95 52.14 -33.50
C SER A 535 21.04 53.24 -32.95
N ALA A 536 21.17 54.43 -33.54
CA ALA A 536 21.11 55.73 -32.90
C ALA A 536 19.77 56.48 -33.02
N ASP A 537 19.58 57.42 -32.07
CA ASP A 537 18.92 58.75 -32.15
C ASP A 537 17.41 58.88 -32.47
N PRO A 538 16.77 60.04 -32.18
CA PRO A 538 16.87 60.91 -31.00
C PRO A 538 15.49 61.46 -30.49
N ALA A 539 15.39 61.70 -29.18
CA ALA A 539 14.81 62.87 -28.45
C ALA A 539 13.43 63.52 -28.86
N PRO A 540 12.83 64.46 -28.08
CA PRO A 540 11.57 64.22 -27.36
C PRO A 540 10.47 65.29 -27.61
N VAL A 541 9.19 64.98 -27.34
CA VAL A 541 8.15 66.03 -27.17
C VAL A 541 7.19 65.72 -26.03
N ARG A 542 6.87 66.79 -25.30
CA ARG A 542 6.17 66.92 -24.03
C ARG A 542 4.64 66.82 -24.13
N THR A 543 4.07 66.43 -22.98
CA THR A 543 2.80 66.90 -22.36
C THR A 543 1.47 66.67 -23.08
N SER A 544 0.58 65.90 -22.46
CA SER A 544 -0.48 66.44 -21.57
C SER A 544 -1.37 65.31 -21.01
N THR A 545 -1.51 65.28 -19.68
CA THR A 545 -2.62 64.70 -18.89
C THR A 545 -3.99 65.27 -19.33
N PRO A 546 -5.16 64.82 -18.82
CA PRO A 546 -5.44 63.77 -17.81
C PRO A 546 -6.59 62.81 -18.22
N VAL A 547 -6.96 61.86 -17.35
CA VAL A 547 -8.36 61.66 -16.85
C VAL A 547 -8.42 60.45 -15.90
N GLN A 548 -9.06 60.70 -14.76
CA GLN A 548 -9.48 59.77 -13.70
C GLN A 548 -10.46 58.72 -14.27
N SER A 549 -10.78 57.57 -13.68
CA SER A 549 -11.23 57.29 -12.31
C SER A 549 -11.62 55.80 -12.26
N GLN A 550 -11.39 55.18 -11.09
CA GLN A 550 -12.29 54.30 -10.32
C GLN A 550 -12.99 53.13 -11.04
N GLN A 551 -13.00 51.89 -10.56
CA GLN A 551 -13.49 51.35 -9.28
C GLN A 551 -12.99 49.88 -9.18
N GLN A 552 -12.49 49.38 -8.04
CA GLN A 552 -13.24 48.73 -6.94
C GLN A 552 -14.16 47.58 -7.43
N ALA A 553 -14.27 46.39 -6.82
CA ALA A 553 -14.12 45.97 -5.42
C ALA A 553 -14.01 44.41 -5.36
N GLN A 554 -13.15 43.82 -4.50
CA GLN A 554 -13.50 43.10 -3.24
C GLN A 554 -13.81 41.58 -3.38
N PRO A 555 -13.77 40.75 -2.29
CA PRO A 555 -13.36 41.01 -0.90
C PRO A 555 -12.39 39.98 -0.27
N SER A 556 -11.91 40.40 0.89
CA SER A 556 -11.12 39.76 1.96
C SER A 556 -11.85 38.71 2.81
N ALA A 557 -11.09 37.79 3.44
CA ALA A 557 -11.36 37.21 4.77
C ALA A 557 -10.04 36.63 5.35
N PRO A 558 -9.91 36.36 6.67
CA PRO A 558 -8.93 37.04 7.52
C PRO A 558 -7.80 36.14 8.08
N ALA A 559 -6.77 36.80 8.61
CA ALA A 559 -5.73 36.19 9.44
C ALA A 559 -6.19 36.01 10.89
N PRO A 560 -5.56 35.09 11.65
CA PRO A 560 -5.40 35.23 13.09
C PRO A 560 -3.97 35.63 13.45
N GLU A 561 -3.87 36.62 14.35
CA GLU A 561 -2.66 37.09 15.02
C GLU A 561 -2.25 36.17 16.19
N GLY A 562 -0.93 36.16 16.49
CA GLY A 562 -0.28 35.85 17.79
C GLY A 562 -0.40 34.40 18.29
N GLU A 563 0.64 33.74 18.82
CA GLU A 563 1.60 34.23 19.80
C GLU A 563 2.95 33.49 19.73
N SER A 564 3.99 34.23 20.09
CA SER A 564 5.38 33.82 20.22
C SER A 564 5.66 33.07 21.52
N HIS A 565 5.77 31.74 21.52
CA HIS A 565 6.49 31.01 22.58
C HIS A 565 7.06 29.69 22.06
N ALA A 566 8.26 29.74 21.47
CA ALA A 566 9.03 28.55 21.13
C ALA A 566 10.52 28.77 21.44
N LYS A 567 10.89 28.82 22.73
CA LYS A 567 12.30 28.69 23.17
C LYS A 567 12.51 28.18 24.60
N THR A 568 11.47 27.94 25.40
CA THR A 568 11.58 27.46 26.80
C THR A 568 11.24 25.97 27.01
N GLY A 569 10.68 25.26 26.02
CA GLY A 569 10.26 23.86 26.18
C GLY A 569 11.39 22.82 26.20
N TRP A 570 12.53 23.10 25.55
CA TRP A 570 13.64 22.15 25.44
C TRP A 570 14.44 21.98 26.75
N ILE A 571 14.48 23.01 27.59
CA ILE A 571 15.22 22.98 28.86
C ILE A 571 14.45 22.16 29.91
N MET A 572 13.11 22.21 29.91
CA MET A 572 12.28 21.41 30.83
C MET A 572 12.25 19.92 30.45
N LEU A 573 12.37 19.60 29.16
CA LEU A 573 12.45 18.20 28.70
C LEU A 573 13.79 17.54 29.09
N ALA A 574 14.89 18.30 29.07
CA ALA A 574 16.22 17.80 29.46
C ALA A 574 16.35 17.57 30.97
N ILE A 575 15.73 18.43 31.80
CA ILE A 575 15.71 18.28 33.27
C ILE A 575 14.83 17.08 33.68
N GLY A 576 13.70 16.84 33.00
CA GLY A 576 12.83 15.69 33.25
C GLY A 576 13.50 14.34 32.95
N ILE A 577 14.33 14.26 31.90
CA ILE A 577 15.06 13.04 31.54
C ILE A 577 16.20 12.75 32.54
N LEU A 578 16.86 13.79 33.07
CA LEU A 578 17.90 13.67 34.10
C LEU A 578 17.34 13.21 35.45
N ILE A 579 16.16 13.69 35.85
CA ILE A 579 15.50 13.26 37.09
C ILE A 579 15.01 11.80 36.98
N TYR A 580 14.47 11.41 35.82
CA TYR A 580 14.04 10.02 35.58
C TYR A 580 15.19 9.02 35.57
N LEU A 581 16.35 9.39 35.03
CA LEU A 581 17.57 8.57 35.07
C LEU A 581 18.18 8.48 36.48
N ALA A 582 18.09 9.55 37.28
CA ALA A 582 18.57 9.54 38.67
C ALA A 582 17.68 8.67 39.60
N MET A 583 16.36 8.66 39.40
CA MET A 583 15.45 7.80 40.18
C MET A 583 15.58 6.31 39.84
N LYS A 584 16.08 5.96 38.64
CA LYS A 584 16.25 4.56 38.21
C LYS A 584 17.58 3.93 38.64
N MET A 585 18.51 4.73 39.17
CA MET A 585 19.83 4.30 39.67
C MET A 585 19.89 4.16 41.20
N LEU A 586 18.79 4.46 41.90
CA LEU A 586 18.69 4.46 43.36
C LEU A 586 17.55 3.55 43.90
N GLY A 587 17.04 2.64 43.06
CA GLY A 587 15.99 1.67 43.41
C GLY A 587 16.48 0.23 43.32
#